data_AF-A0A7W1QC63-F1
#
_entry.id   AF-A0A7W1QC63-F1
#
_cell.length_a   1.000
_cell.length_b   1.000
_cell.length_c   1.000
_cell.angle_alpha   90.00
_cell.angle_beta   90.00
_cell.angle_gamma   90.00
#
_symmetry.space_group_name_H-M   'P 1'
#
loop_
_entity.id
_entity.type
_entity.pdbx_description
1 polymer ?
#
loop_
_entity_poly.entity_id
_entity_poly.type
_entity_poly.pdbx_seq_one_letter_code
_entity_poly.pdbx_strand_id
1 'polypeptide(L)'
;FRPGLEDEIRWYGYEPPELVITALPREDFDVAGWRTTATEPTRLLVEGDVVDLGDRTFEVLHVPGHTAGSIALWDPAGGLLFTGDTAALDDPLHAEDEDAFVASLSRLRRLPVELVCAGHSRPFDRDELTSLIDEQLEQRA
;
A
#
# COMPACT_ATOMS: atom_id res chain seq x y z
N PHE A 1 -16.96 6.40 -16.80
CA PHE A 1 -15.81 6.06 -15.95
C PHE A 1 -15.07 7.32 -15.55
N ARG A 2 -14.31 7.30 -14.46
CA ARG A 2 -13.37 8.40 -14.18
C ARG A 2 -12.38 8.49 -15.36
N PRO A 3 -12.00 9.69 -15.81
CA PRO A 3 -10.91 9.83 -16.78
C PRO A 3 -9.67 9.06 -16.31
N GLY A 4 -9.01 8.32 -17.21
CA GLY A 4 -7.79 7.55 -16.91
C GLY A 4 -7.99 6.10 -16.43
N LEU A 5 -9.22 5.64 -16.15
CA LEU A 5 -9.44 4.27 -15.70
C LEU A 5 -8.99 3.21 -16.73
N GLU A 6 -9.16 3.47 -18.02
CA GLU A 6 -8.74 2.53 -19.05
C GLU A 6 -7.21 2.36 -19.10
N ASP A 7 -6.47 3.46 -18.89
CA ASP A 7 -5.01 3.44 -18.86
C ASP A 7 -4.50 2.70 -17.63
N GLU A 8 -5.16 2.87 -16.49
CA GLU A 8 -4.91 2.13 -15.25
C GLU A 8 -5.17 0.63 -15.41
N ILE A 9 -6.29 0.23 -16.04
CA ILE A 9 -6.56 -1.20 -16.29
C ILE A 9 -5.49 -1.82 -17.21
N ARG A 10 -5.07 -1.09 -18.27
CA ARG A 10 -3.98 -1.53 -19.16
C ARG A 10 -2.65 -1.64 -18.43
N TRP A 11 -2.40 -0.73 -17.51
CA TRP A 11 -1.19 -0.73 -16.69
C TRP A 11 -1.07 -2.00 -15.84
N TYR A 12 -2.18 -2.50 -15.29
CA TYR A 12 -2.23 -3.81 -14.60
C TYR A 12 -2.10 -5.03 -15.55
N GLY A 13 -1.89 -4.81 -16.85
CA GLY A 13 -1.73 -5.87 -17.85
C GLY A 13 -3.04 -6.47 -18.36
N TYR A 14 -4.18 -5.80 -18.13
CA TYR A 14 -5.49 -6.23 -18.62
C TYR A 14 -5.96 -5.38 -19.79
N GLU A 15 -6.58 -5.98 -20.80
CA GLU A 15 -7.30 -5.19 -21.81
C GLU A 15 -8.63 -4.72 -21.21
N PRO A 16 -8.93 -3.41 -21.18
CA PRO A 16 -10.16 -2.90 -20.61
C PRO A 16 -11.37 -3.52 -21.33
N PRO A 17 -12.24 -4.25 -20.63
CA PRO A 17 -13.42 -4.80 -21.26
C PRO A 17 -14.37 -3.66 -21.63
N GLU A 18 -15.18 -3.85 -22.69
CA GLU A 18 -16.27 -2.93 -23.04
C GLU A 18 -17.21 -2.69 -21.85
N LEU A 19 -17.39 -3.72 -21.00
CA LEU A 19 -18.13 -3.69 -19.76
C LEU A 19 -17.33 -4.34 -18.64
N VAL A 20 -17.04 -3.57 -17.58
CA VAL A 20 -16.38 -4.08 -16.36
C VAL A 20 -17.32 -4.99 -15.54
N ILE A 21 -18.63 -4.83 -15.71
CA ILE A 21 -19.66 -5.66 -15.09
C ILE A 21 -20.51 -6.27 -16.20
N THR A 22 -20.37 -7.58 -16.40
CA THR A 22 -21.10 -8.34 -17.44
C THR A 22 -22.32 -9.09 -16.92
N ALA A 23 -22.48 -9.16 -15.60
CA ALA A 23 -23.66 -9.70 -14.93
C ALA A 23 -23.83 -9.03 -13.56
N LEU A 24 -25.08 -8.90 -13.10
CA LEU A 24 -25.35 -8.49 -11.73
C LEU A 24 -25.13 -9.67 -10.78
N PRO A 25 -24.55 -9.45 -9.58
CA PRO A 25 -24.45 -10.49 -8.56
C PRO A 25 -25.81 -11.12 -8.17
N ARG A 26 -26.89 -10.33 -8.29
CA ARG A 26 -28.31 -10.70 -8.08
C ARG A 26 -29.20 -9.75 -8.88
N GLU A 27 -30.41 -10.19 -9.27
CA GLU A 27 -31.33 -9.41 -10.13
C GLU A 27 -31.64 -8.01 -9.58
N ASP A 28 -31.68 -7.84 -8.26
CA ASP A 28 -31.98 -6.61 -7.57
C ASP A 28 -30.73 -5.88 -7.03
N PHE A 29 -29.54 -6.17 -7.59
CA PHE A 29 -28.31 -5.50 -7.18
C PHE A 29 -28.28 -4.03 -7.64
N ASP A 30 -28.42 -3.11 -6.68
CA ASP A 30 -28.26 -1.69 -6.93
C ASP A 30 -26.77 -1.31 -7.04
N VAL A 31 -26.29 -1.18 -8.27
CA VAL A 31 -24.91 -0.76 -8.58
C VAL A 31 -24.62 0.65 -8.05
N ALA A 32 -25.59 1.57 -8.10
CA ALA A 32 -25.39 2.96 -7.68
C ALA A 32 -25.40 3.11 -6.15
N GLY A 33 -26.20 2.29 -5.48
CA GLY A 33 -26.32 2.26 -4.02
C GLY A 33 -25.32 1.34 -3.32
N TRP A 34 -24.60 0.47 -4.03
CA TRP A 34 -23.66 -0.46 -3.39
C TRP A 34 -22.53 0.27 -2.68
N ARG A 35 -22.28 -0.11 -1.42
CA ARG A 35 -21.16 0.36 -0.61
C ARG A 35 -20.53 -0.84 0.07
N THR A 36 -19.21 -0.81 0.22
CA THR A 36 -18.50 -1.75 1.10
C THR A 36 -19.06 -1.61 2.52
N THR A 37 -19.52 -2.71 3.11
CA THR A 37 -20.00 -2.69 4.50
C THR A 37 -18.79 -2.60 5.42
N ALA A 38 -18.75 -1.57 6.27
CA ALA A 38 -17.71 -1.46 7.28
C ALA A 38 -17.79 -2.64 8.26
N THR A 39 -16.62 -3.14 8.68
CA THR A 39 -16.53 -4.14 9.75
C THR A 39 -15.93 -3.48 10.99
N GLU A 40 -16.36 -3.93 12.16
CA GLU A 40 -15.74 -3.51 13.41
C GLU A 40 -14.36 -4.17 13.53
N PRO A 41 -13.28 -3.39 13.77
CA PRO A 41 -11.96 -3.97 13.95
C PRO A 41 -11.91 -4.74 15.27
N THR A 42 -11.33 -5.94 15.26
CA THR A 42 -11.12 -6.73 16.48
C THR A 42 -10.03 -6.15 17.37
N ARG A 43 -9.08 -5.42 16.79
CA ARG A 43 -8.02 -4.69 17.47
C ARG A 43 -7.64 -3.48 16.63
N LEU A 44 -7.50 -2.33 17.29
CA LEU A 44 -6.84 -1.16 16.70
C LEU A 44 -5.34 -1.26 16.96
N LEU A 45 -4.54 -0.88 15.96
CA LEU A 45 -3.09 -0.82 16.05
C LEU A 45 -2.65 0.64 16.07
N VAL A 46 -1.62 0.92 16.85
CA VAL A 46 -0.95 2.22 16.89
C VAL A 46 0.56 2.06 16.70
N GLU A 47 1.25 3.17 16.49
CA GLU A 47 2.71 3.23 16.44
C GLU A 47 3.36 2.47 17.60
N GLY A 48 4.33 1.62 17.28
CA GLY A 48 5.11 0.84 18.25
C GLY A 48 4.38 -0.39 18.82
N ASP A 49 3.12 -0.63 18.45
CA ASP A 49 2.48 -1.90 18.77
C ASP A 49 3.24 -3.07 18.15
N VAL A 50 3.21 -4.22 18.84
CA VAL A 50 3.77 -5.47 18.31
C VAL A 50 2.62 -6.41 17.97
N VAL A 51 2.69 -6.96 16.75
CA VAL A 51 1.91 -8.10 16.31
C VAL A 51 2.76 -9.35 16.51
N ASP A 52 2.39 -10.14 17.51
CA ASP A 52 3.09 -11.38 17.87
C ASP A 52 2.37 -12.60 17.26
N LEU A 53 3.09 -13.34 16.42
CA LEU A 53 2.62 -14.57 15.78
C LEU A 53 3.16 -15.83 16.47
N GLY A 54 3.94 -15.68 17.55
CA GLY A 54 4.58 -16.74 18.32
C GLY A 54 6.06 -16.87 18.00
N ASP A 55 6.41 -17.30 16.78
CA ASP A 55 7.81 -17.46 16.33
C ASP A 55 8.35 -16.23 15.57
N ARG A 56 7.49 -15.25 15.31
CA ARG A 56 7.83 -13.98 14.67
C ARG A 56 7.01 -12.84 15.22
N THR A 57 7.63 -11.67 15.30
CA THR A 57 7.00 -10.42 15.78
C THR A 57 7.18 -9.32 14.75
N PHE A 58 6.17 -8.49 14.58
CA PHE A 58 6.23 -7.30 13.74
C PHE A 58 5.91 -6.05 14.54
N GLU A 59 6.81 -5.07 14.50
CA GLU A 59 6.57 -3.72 15.00
C GLU A 59 5.71 -2.95 13.99
N VAL A 60 4.65 -2.30 14.49
CA VAL A 60 3.78 -1.42 13.71
C VAL A 60 4.44 -0.06 13.59
N LEU A 61 4.70 0.36 12.35
CA LEU A 61 5.15 1.70 12.03
C LEU A 61 3.98 2.47 11.41
N HIS A 62 3.54 3.56 12.03
CA HIS A 62 2.58 4.46 11.41
C HIS A 62 3.27 5.23 10.28
N VAL A 63 2.75 5.11 9.07
CA VAL A 63 3.30 5.68 7.84
C VAL A 63 2.19 6.38 7.04
N PRO A 64 1.60 7.45 7.59
CA PRO A 64 0.52 8.16 6.93
C PRO A 64 1.01 8.83 5.63
N GLY A 65 0.08 9.10 4.73
CA GLY A 65 0.34 9.84 3.50
C GLY A 65 -0.36 9.23 2.31
N HIS A 66 -0.17 7.92 2.07
CA HIS A 66 -0.99 7.19 1.09
C HIS A 66 -2.46 7.23 1.51
N THR A 67 -2.71 6.86 2.77
CA THR A 67 -3.92 7.22 3.51
C THR A 67 -3.55 7.69 4.90
N ALA A 68 -4.48 8.34 5.61
CA ALA A 68 -4.26 8.71 7.01
C ALA A 68 -4.02 7.50 7.94
N GLY A 69 -4.54 6.33 7.59
CA GLY A 69 -4.47 5.09 8.37
C GLY A 69 -3.35 4.12 7.98
N SER A 70 -2.52 4.46 6.99
CA SER A 70 -1.48 3.57 6.47
C SER A 70 -0.45 3.19 7.53
N ILE A 71 -0.13 1.90 7.62
CA ILE A 71 0.91 1.33 8.50
C ILE A 71 1.85 0.44 7.71
N ALA A 72 3.06 0.25 8.24
CA ALA A 72 4.02 -0.75 7.80
C ALA A 72 4.30 -1.73 8.97
N LEU A 73 4.66 -2.97 8.64
CA LEU A 73 5.00 -4.01 9.62
C LEU A 73 6.46 -4.39 9.47
N TRP A 74 7.24 -4.17 10.53
CA TRP A 74 8.69 -4.33 10.52
C TRP A 74 9.13 -5.48 11.42
N ASP A 75 9.88 -6.44 10.88
CA ASP A 75 10.56 -7.50 11.61
C ASP A 75 12.05 -7.16 11.72
N PRO A 76 12.51 -6.57 12.84
CA PRO A 76 13.91 -6.22 13.03
C PRO A 76 14.85 -7.43 13.15
N ALA A 77 14.34 -8.61 13.51
CA ALA A 77 15.15 -9.80 13.68
C ALA A 77 15.39 -10.53 12.35
N GLY A 78 14.37 -10.54 11.48
CA GLY A 78 14.42 -11.18 10.17
C GLY A 78 14.67 -10.24 8.99
N GLY A 79 14.77 -8.92 9.22
CA GLY A 79 15.01 -7.94 8.15
C GLY A 79 13.82 -7.76 7.19
N LEU A 80 12.62 -8.19 7.55
CA LEU A 80 11.43 -8.19 6.68
C LEU A 80 10.56 -6.95 6.93
N LEU A 81 10.21 -6.24 5.86
CA LEU A 81 9.31 -5.09 5.92
C LEU A 81 8.10 -5.29 5.01
N PHE A 82 6.88 -5.16 5.56
CA PHE A 82 5.67 -4.97 4.76
C PHE A 82 5.30 -3.49 4.73
N THR A 83 5.18 -2.91 3.54
CA THR A 83 4.97 -1.46 3.36
C THR A 83 3.53 -1.08 3.03
N GLY A 84 2.66 -2.05 2.75
CA GLY A 84 1.37 -1.78 2.11
C GLY A 84 1.60 -0.97 0.83
N ASP A 85 0.78 0.05 0.63
CA ASP A 85 0.86 0.90 -0.57
C ASP A 85 1.73 2.15 -0.36
N THR A 86 2.46 2.23 0.76
CA THR A 86 3.35 3.37 1.04
C THR A 86 4.62 3.34 0.18
N ALA A 87 5.13 2.16 -0.17
CA ALA A 87 6.31 2.01 -1.03
C ALA A 87 6.25 0.68 -1.79
N ALA A 88 6.00 0.75 -3.10
CA ALA A 88 5.94 -0.38 -4.03
C ALA A 88 6.71 -0.03 -5.32
N LEU A 89 7.44 -1.01 -5.87
CA LEU A 89 8.12 -0.86 -7.18
C LEU A 89 7.10 -0.79 -8.29
N ASP A 90 7.43 -0.11 -9.40
CA ASP A 90 6.60 -0.14 -10.60
C ASP A 90 5.11 0.11 -10.29
N ASP A 91 4.79 1.02 -9.36
CA ASP A 91 3.43 1.38 -8.93
C ASP A 91 3.33 2.91 -8.83
N PRO A 92 2.32 3.56 -9.43
CA PRO A 92 2.10 4.98 -9.20
C PRO A 92 1.72 5.21 -7.74
N LEU A 93 2.67 5.69 -6.94
CA LEU A 93 2.44 5.97 -5.53
C LEU A 93 1.65 7.27 -5.36
N HIS A 94 0.39 7.12 -4.97
CA HIS A 94 -0.53 8.23 -4.70
C HIS A 94 -0.49 8.60 -3.22
N ALA A 95 -0.61 9.90 -2.93
CA ALA A 95 -0.72 10.42 -1.57
C ALA A 95 -2.03 11.21 -1.39
N GLU A 96 -2.75 10.93 -0.31
CA GLU A 96 -3.80 11.80 0.22
C GLU A 96 -3.19 13.02 0.94
N ASP A 97 -2.02 12.86 1.57
CA ASP A 97 -1.25 13.90 2.25
C ASP A 97 0.23 13.80 1.87
N GLU A 98 0.70 14.73 1.03
CA GLU A 98 2.07 14.70 0.49
C GLU A 98 3.15 14.92 1.56
N ASP A 99 2.93 15.81 2.53
CA ASP A 99 3.93 16.11 3.57
C ASP A 99 4.11 14.88 4.49
N ALA A 100 2.99 14.27 4.88
CA ALA A 100 3.00 13.02 5.64
C ALA A 100 3.64 11.89 4.83
N PHE A 101 3.34 11.80 3.54
CA PHE A 101 3.88 10.76 2.66
C PHE A 101 5.40 10.87 2.53
N VAL A 102 5.93 12.07 2.29
CA VAL A 102 7.38 12.35 2.23
C VAL A 102 8.08 11.98 3.55
N ALA A 103 7.47 12.31 4.70
CA ALA A 103 7.99 11.93 6.00
C ALA A 103 8.03 10.40 6.20
N SER A 104 6.98 9.71 5.75
CA SER A 104 6.85 8.25 5.80
C SER A 104 7.87 7.54 4.91
N LEU A 105 8.02 7.97 3.65
CA LEU A 105 9.05 7.48 2.73
C LEU A 105 10.45 7.68 3.33
N SER A 106 10.74 8.88 3.82
CA SER A 106 12.02 9.20 4.46
C SER A 106 12.31 8.30 5.66
N ARG A 107 11.28 7.94 6.44
CA ARG A 107 11.38 6.99 7.56
C ARG A 107 11.73 5.59 7.08
N LEU A 108 10.97 5.05 6.12
CA LEU A 108 11.19 3.70 5.59
C LEU A 108 12.59 3.54 4.99
N ARG A 109 13.08 4.57 4.28
CA ARG A 109 14.44 4.61 3.70
C ARG A 109 15.58 4.34 4.69
N ARG A 110 15.38 4.69 5.97
CA ARG A 110 16.42 4.56 7.01
C ARG A 110 16.45 3.18 7.67
N LEU A 111 15.47 2.32 7.40
CA LEU A 111 15.38 1.01 8.02
C LEU A 111 16.46 0.06 7.45
N PRO A 112 17.08 -0.78 8.30
CA PRO A 112 18.04 -1.78 7.86
C PRO A 112 17.31 -3.03 7.33
N VAL A 113 16.47 -2.86 6.30
CA VAL A 113 15.72 -3.98 5.70
C VAL A 113 16.63 -4.91 4.91
N GLU A 114 16.23 -6.17 4.81
CA GLU A 114 16.81 -7.18 3.91
C GLU A 114 15.84 -7.53 2.78
N LEU A 115 14.54 -7.65 3.10
CA LEU A 115 13.49 -7.98 2.15
C LEU A 115 12.25 -7.11 2.38
N VAL A 116 11.71 -6.56 1.30
CA VAL A 116 10.49 -5.75 1.30
C VAL A 116 9.38 -6.49 0.58
N CYS A 117 8.20 -6.52 1.19
CA CYS A 117 6.97 -7.06 0.64
C CYS A 117 5.89 -5.98 0.63
N ALA A 118 5.76 -5.29 -0.51
CA ALA A 118 4.78 -4.23 -0.68
C ALA A 118 3.36 -4.76 -0.98
N GLY A 119 2.36 -3.88 -0.89
CA GLY A 119 0.97 -4.18 -1.25
C GLY A 119 0.81 -4.52 -2.73
N HIS A 120 1.71 -3.99 -3.55
CA HIS A 120 1.87 -4.27 -4.96
C HIS A 120 3.29 -4.78 -5.27
N SER A 121 3.45 -5.40 -6.43
CA SER A 121 4.76 -5.80 -7.00
C SER A 121 5.44 -7.00 -6.33
N ARG A 122 6.53 -7.48 -6.95
CA ARG A 122 7.32 -8.59 -6.40
C ARG A 122 8.06 -8.15 -5.13
N PRO A 123 8.49 -9.08 -4.26
CA PRO A 123 9.46 -8.75 -3.23
C PRO A 123 10.77 -8.18 -3.79
N PHE A 124 11.38 -7.25 -3.06
CA PHE A 124 12.60 -6.53 -3.47
C PHE A 124 13.51 -6.23 -2.28
N ASP A 125 14.77 -5.89 -2.56
CA ASP A 125 15.78 -5.66 -1.54
C ASP A 125 15.86 -4.19 -1.09
N ARG A 126 16.82 -3.92 -0.20
CA ARG A 126 17.06 -2.58 0.34
C ARG A 126 17.55 -1.57 -0.69
N ASP A 127 18.34 -2.00 -1.65
CA ASP A 127 18.91 -1.10 -2.65
C ASP A 127 17.77 -0.63 -3.56
N GLU A 128 16.91 -1.56 -3.98
CA GLU A 128 15.68 -1.27 -4.72
C GLU A 128 14.73 -0.34 -3.93
N LEU A 129 14.53 -0.59 -2.63
CA LEU A 129 13.73 0.30 -1.76
C LEU A 129 14.31 1.72 -1.73
N THR A 130 15.62 1.83 -1.57
CA THR A 130 16.29 3.12 -1.42
C THR A 130 16.21 3.92 -2.72
N SER A 131 16.48 3.27 -3.87
CA SER A 131 16.35 3.89 -5.18
C SER A 131 14.93 4.35 -5.46
N LEU A 132 13.92 3.50 -5.20
CA LEU A 132 12.51 3.87 -5.32
C LEU A 132 12.20 5.12 -4.49
N ILE A 133 12.57 5.13 -3.21
CA ILE A 133 12.25 6.25 -2.33
C ILE A 133 12.97 7.53 -2.77
N ASP A 134 14.24 7.44 -3.18
CA ASP A 134 14.99 8.60 -3.66
C ASP A 134 14.31 9.22 -4.89
N GLU A 135 13.90 8.41 -5.86
CA GLU A 135 13.14 8.87 -7.02
C GLU A 135 11.80 9.53 -6.64
N GLN A 136 11.08 8.96 -5.67
CA GLN A 136 9.80 9.50 -5.21
C GLN A 136 9.94 10.83 -4.45
N LEU A 137 11.05 11.00 -3.71
CA LEU A 137 11.38 12.24 -3.01
C LEU A 137 11.80 13.33 -4.00
N GLU A 138 12.59 12.98 -5.02
CA GLU A 138 12.99 13.92 -6.08
C GLU A 138 11.78 14.44 -6.88
N GLN A 139 10.81 13.59 -7.17
CA GLN A 139 9.58 13.99 -7.88
C GLN A 139 8.67 14.94 -7.07
N ARG A 140 8.88 15.02 -5.75
CA ARG A 140 8.06 15.81 -4.80
C ARG A 140 8.78 17.04 -4.24
N ALA A 141 10.03 17.28 -4.65
CA ALA A 141 10.83 18.44 -4.25
C ALA A 141 10.50 19.68 -5.09
#